data_AF-A0A940IWD6-F1
#
_entry.id   AF-A0A940IWD6-F1
#
_cell.length_a   1.000
_cell.length_b   1.000
_cell.length_c   1.000
_cell.angle_alpha   90.00
_cell.angle_beta   90.00
_cell.angle_gamma   90.00
#
_symmetry.space_group_name_H-M   'P 1'
#
loop_
_entity.id
_entity.type
_entity.pdbx_description
1 polymer ?
#
loop_
_entity_poly.entity_id
_entity_poly.type
_entity_poly.pdbx_seq_one_letter_code
_entity_poly.pdbx_strand_id
1 'polypeptide(L)'
;MCLSIFSRSAIAMALVVPVLLAGCTAPPRKPPPEPVVPVLPPPPPAVTPVEAEPIAPATQPGGIFSQLTQGPVGAMLAYADKIRPLGPPELGSEIARLGELPETPTTQMQTALALAQTRNPADLVRAQGLLQKVITNPTADAQPLQPLARTLSARFAEQRRVEEDRDKQVQALRDAQRRIDQLNDRIEALRAIERSFARPTNPPAAPAAHPKPAQ
;
A
#
# COMPACT_ATOMS: atom_id res chain seq x y z
N MET A 1 -9.23 -3.58 47.25
CA MET A 1 -7.79 -3.62 46.93
C MET A 1 -7.67 -3.97 45.45
N CYS A 2 -7.78 -2.97 44.56
CA CYS A 2 -6.68 -2.18 44.01
C CYS A 2 -5.77 -3.01 43.09
N LEU A 3 -6.02 -2.98 41.78
CA LEU A 3 -4.97 -3.15 40.78
C LEU A 3 -5.29 -2.28 39.56
N SER A 4 -4.79 -1.05 39.59
CA SER A 4 -4.84 -0.07 38.50
C SER A 4 -3.57 -0.24 37.66
N ILE A 5 -3.69 -0.83 36.47
CA ILE A 5 -2.62 -0.87 35.47
C ILE A 5 -2.81 0.35 34.58
N PHE A 6 -2.05 1.43 34.83
CA PHE A 6 -1.91 2.55 33.91
C PHE A 6 -0.53 2.48 33.26
N SER A 7 -0.51 1.97 32.03
CA SER A 7 0.59 2.11 31.09
C SER A 7 0.73 3.58 30.69
N ARG A 8 1.89 4.18 30.96
CA ARG A 8 2.24 5.52 30.49
C ARG A 8 3.03 5.43 29.20
N SER A 9 2.32 5.76 28.13
CA SER A 9 2.82 6.14 26.81
C SER A 9 3.75 7.36 26.91
N ALA A 10 4.93 7.28 26.31
CA ALA A 10 5.77 8.43 26.00
C ALA A 10 6.35 8.25 24.59
N ILE A 11 5.61 8.74 23.60
CA ILE A 11 6.04 8.87 22.21
C ILE A 11 6.85 10.16 22.14
N ALA A 12 8.17 10.03 21.94
CA ALA A 12 9.03 11.13 21.55
C ALA A 12 9.32 11.03 20.05
N MET A 13 8.77 12.03 19.34
CA MET A 13 9.04 12.38 17.96
C MET A 13 10.54 12.65 17.74
N ALA A 14 11.14 12.07 16.70
CA ALA A 14 12.24 12.70 15.95
C ALA A 14 12.45 12.00 14.61
N LEU A 15 12.10 12.71 13.54
CA LEU A 15 12.22 12.38 12.15
C LEU A 15 13.52 13.02 11.64
N VAL A 16 14.54 12.24 11.28
CA VAL A 16 15.70 12.74 10.51
C VAL A 16 16.19 11.66 9.54
N VAL A 17 15.90 11.86 8.27
CA VAL A 17 16.53 11.18 7.13
C VAL A 17 17.57 12.13 6.55
N PRO A 18 18.81 11.67 6.30
CA PRO A 18 19.64 12.28 5.27
C PRO A 18 19.88 11.28 4.13
N VAL A 19 19.44 11.72 2.97
CA VAL A 19 19.80 11.24 1.64
C VAL A 19 21.32 11.41 1.45
N LEU A 20 22.02 10.35 1.06
CA LEU A 20 23.37 10.42 0.53
C LEU A 20 23.41 9.73 -0.84
N LEU A 21 23.34 10.56 -1.88
CA LEU A 21 23.77 10.23 -3.23
C LEU A 21 25.30 10.35 -3.31
N ALA A 22 25.97 9.25 -3.63
CA ALA A 22 27.31 9.21 -4.22
C ALA A 22 27.25 8.03 -5.20
N GLY A 23 27.57 8.13 -6.50
CA GLY A 23 28.50 8.98 -7.21
C GLY A 23 29.23 8.04 -8.17
N CYS A 24 28.62 7.72 -9.32
CA CYS A 24 29.22 6.84 -10.33
C CYS A 24 30.36 7.58 -11.03
N THR A 25 31.59 7.05 -10.94
CA THR A 25 32.70 7.49 -11.80
C THR A 25 33.03 6.38 -12.78
N ALA A 26 32.92 6.68 -14.07
CA ALA A 26 33.28 5.78 -15.17
C ALA A 26 34.64 6.22 -15.74
N PRO A 27 35.62 5.32 -15.94
CA PRO A 27 36.86 5.66 -16.63
C PRO A 27 36.69 5.71 -18.17
N PRO A 28 37.52 6.50 -18.88
CA PRO A 28 37.37 6.76 -20.31
C PRO A 28 37.83 5.59 -21.21
N ARG A 29 37.16 5.47 -22.38
CA ARG A 29 37.42 4.50 -23.45
C ARG A 29 38.63 4.94 -24.29
N LYS A 30 39.63 4.07 -24.44
CA LYS A 30 40.79 4.27 -25.32
C LYS A 30 40.44 3.84 -26.76
N PRO A 31 40.73 4.65 -27.80
CA PRO A 31 40.46 4.29 -29.20
C PRO A 31 41.50 3.29 -29.75
N PRO A 32 41.14 2.48 -30.76
CA PRO A 32 42.01 1.46 -31.34
C PRO A 32 42.94 2.05 -32.42
N PRO A 33 44.20 1.59 -32.52
CA PRO A 33 44.99 1.80 -33.73
C PRO A 33 44.79 0.66 -34.74
N GLU A 34 44.62 1.10 -35.97
CA GLU A 34 44.44 0.40 -37.25
C GLU A 34 45.75 -0.25 -37.78
N PRO A 35 45.69 -1.02 -38.90
CA PRO A 35 46.44 -2.26 -39.10
C PRO A 35 47.80 -2.05 -39.76
N VAL A 36 48.74 -2.96 -39.47
CA VAL A 36 49.91 -3.20 -40.33
C VAL A 36 50.06 -4.70 -40.56
N VAL A 37 49.96 -5.07 -41.83
CA VAL A 37 50.25 -6.38 -42.45
C VAL A 37 51.26 -6.07 -43.57
N PRO A 38 52.08 -6.98 -44.13
CA PRO A 38 52.43 -8.39 -43.80
C PRO A 38 53.94 -8.64 -43.70
N VAL A 39 54.38 -9.78 -43.18
CA VAL A 39 55.31 -10.72 -43.88
C VAL A 39 55.06 -12.13 -43.32
N LEU A 40 54.80 -13.10 -44.21
CA LEU A 40 54.48 -14.49 -43.90
C LEU A 40 55.73 -15.40 -44.09
N PRO A 41 56.06 -16.27 -43.12
CA PRO A 41 56.81 -17.52 -43.37
C PRO A 41 55.90 -18.77 -43.21
N PRO A 42 56.32 -19.93 -43.77
CA PRO A 42 55.47 -21.09 -44.12
C PRO A 42 54.89 -21.90 -42.93
N PRO A 43 53.84 -22.73 -43.17
CA PRO A 43 52.89 -23.15 -42.14
C PRO A 43 53.38 -24.31 -41.28
N PRO A 44 53.44 -24.17 -39.93
CA PRO A 44 53.35 -25.30 -39.03
C PRO A 44 51.89 -25.79 -38.91
N PRO A 45 51.67 -27.09 -38.63
CA PRO A 45 50.34 -27.71 -38.64
C PRO A 45 49.36 -26.99 -37.71
N ALA A 46 48.14 -26.81 -38.21
CA ALA A 46 47.07 -26.04 -37.56
C ALA A 46 46.70 -26.62 -36.19
N VAL A 47 47.31 -26.07 -35.15
CA VAL A 47 46.70 -26.04 -33.81
C VAL A 47 45.70 -24.91 -33.87
N THR A 48 44.43 -25.23 -34.10
CA THR A 48 43.34 -24.27 -33.93
C THR A 48 43.40 -23.77 -32.49
N PRO A 49 43.68 -22.48 -32.23
CA PRO A 49 43.44 -21.91 -30.92
C PRO A 49 41.92 -21.93 -30.77
N VAL A 50 41.41 -22.88 -29.99
CA VAL A 50 40.10 -22.70 -29.38
C VAL A 50 40.32 -21.56 -28.40
N GLU A 51 40.11 -20.33 -28.89
CA GLU A 51 39.90 -19.16 -28.05
C GLU A 51 38.54 -19.35 -27.38
N ALA A 52 38.50 -20.28 -26.44
CA ALA A 52 37.49 -20.27 -25.41
C ALA A 52 37.83 -19.07 -24.54
N GLU A 53 37.32 -17.91 -24.93
CA GLU A 53 37.23 -16.76 -24.04
C GLU A 53 36.52 -17.28 -22.77
N PRO A 54 37.22 -17.42 -21.63
CA PRO A 54 36.58 -17.92 -20.44
C PRO A 54 35.70 -16.80 -19.95
N ILE A 55 34.41 -16.85 -20.29
CA ILE A 55 33.39 -16.01 -19.68
C ILE A 55 33.43 -16.29 -18.19
N ALA A 56 34.14 -15.43 -17.45
CA ALA A 56 34.25 -15.53 -16.01
C ALA A 56 32.83 -15.45 -15.42
N PRO A 57 32.32 -16.50 -14.75
CA PRO A 57 30.96 -16.53 -14.20
C PRO A 57 30.68 -15.43 -13.15
N ALA A 58 31.73 -14.70 -12.72
CA ALA A 58 31.68 -13.72 -11.64
C ALA A 58 31.23 -12.31 -12.05
N THR A 59 31.03 -12.00 -13.36
CA THR A 59 30.80 -10.62 -13.82
C THR A 59 29.37 -10.32 -14.31
N GLN A 60 28.40 -11.24 -14.12
CA GLN A 60 27.01 -10.99 -14.53
C GLN A 60 26.00 -11.08 -13.37
N PRO A 61 26.02 -10.13 -12.41
CA PRO A 61 24.88 -9.98 -11.50
C PRO A 61 23.58 -9.61 -12.27
N GLY A 62 23.70 -8.99 -13.44
CA GLY A 62 22.55 -8.59 -14.26
C GLY A 62 21.83 -9.74 -14.99
N GLY A 63 22.54 -10.81 -15.39
CA GLY A 63 21.95 -11.92 -16.14
C GLY A 63 21.03 -12.78 -15.29
N ILE A 64 21.47 -13.11 -14.07
CA ILE A 64 20.70 -13.90 -13.11
C ILE A 64 19.47 -13.10 -12.64
N PHE A 65 19.62 -11.80 -12.37
CA PHE A 65 18.51 -10.94 -11.98
C PHE A 65 17.47 -10.79 -13.11
N SER A 66 17.92 -10.59 -14.36
CA SER A 66 17.01 -10.50 -15.51
C SER A 66 16.19 -11.79 -15.68
N GLN A 67 16.83 -12.96 -15.56
CA GLN A 67 16.13 -14.25 -15.63
C GLN A 67 15.13 -14.45 -14.49
N LEU A 68 15.46 -14.03 -13.26
CA LEU A 68 14.52 -14.05 -12.13
C LEU A 68 13.29 -13.16 -12.37
N THR A 69 13.46 -12.02 -13.05
CA THR A 69 12.38 -11.07 -13.30
C THR A 69 11.50 -11.38 -14.52
N GLN A 70 11.91 -12.33 -15.36
CA GLN A 70 11.18 -12.69 -16.60
C GLN A 70 10.16 -13.83 -16.42
N GLY A 71 10.00 -14.36 -15.20
CA GLY A 71 9.07 -15.45 -14.89
C GLY A 71 7.63 -15.02 -14.62
N PRO A 72 6.70 -15.98 -14.41
CA PRO A 72 5.30 -15.68 -14.08
C PRO A 72 5.14 -14.84 -12.82
N VAL A 73 6.04 -14.99 -11.84
CA VAL A 73 6.10 -14.13 -10.65
C VAL A 73 6.44 -12.69 -11.03
N GLY A 74 7.45 -12.48 -11.89
CA GLY A 74 7.81 -11.16 -12.40
C GLY A 74 6.67 -10.50 -13.17
N ALA A 75 5.93 -11.26 -13.97
CA ALA A 75 4.72 -10.79 -14.64
C ALA A 75 3.63 -10.34 -13.65
N MET A 76 3.44 -11.05 -12.53
CA MET A 76 2.50 -10.62 -11.48
C MET A 76 2.94 -9.34 -10.76
N LEU A 77 4.25 -9.18 -10.52
CA LEU A 77 4.79 -7.95 -9.93
C LEU A 77 4.62 -6.76 -10.89
N ALA A 78 4.96 -6.93 -12.17
CA ALA A 78 4.74 -5.93 -13.19
C ALA A 78 3.25 -5.56 -13.34
N TYR A 79 2.36 -6.56 -13.25
CA TYR A 79 0.92 -6.34 -13.23
C TYR A 79 0.47 -5.53 -12.00
N ALA A 80 0.97 -5.86 -10.82
CA ALA A 80 0.67 -5.14 -9.59
C ALA A 80 1.11 -3.66 -9.68
N ASP A 81 2.27 -3.39 -10.27
CA ASP A 81 2.74 -2.02 -10.50
C ASP A 81 1.91 -1.28 -11.55
N LYS A 82 1.47 -1.97 -12.62
CA LYS A 82 0.58 -1.42 -13.65
C LYS A 82 -0.76 -0.96 -13.08
N ILE A 83 -1.37 -1.72 -12.17
CA ILE A 83 -2.70 -1.40 -11.62
C ILE A 83 -2.65 -0.44 -10.44
N ARG A 84 -1.48 -0.27 -9.80
CA ARG A 84 -1.29 0.62 -8.65
C ARG A 84 -1.76 2.07 -8.87
N PRO A 85 -1.51 2.73 -10.02
CA PRO A 85 -1.96 4.10 -10.26
C PRO A 85 -3.42 4.22 -10.69
N LEU A 86 -4.14 3.10 -10.92
CA LEU A 86 -5.53 3.15 -11.38
C LEU A 86 -6.47 3.70 -10.30
N GLY A 87 -7.41 4.55 -10.72
CA GLY A 87 -8.49 5.01 -9.87
C GLY A 87 -9.60 3.96 -9.73
N PRO A 88 -10.61 4.21 -8.87
CA PRO A 88 -11.74 3.30 -8.69
C PRO A 88 -12.49 2.90 -9.97
N PRO A 89 -12.80 3.81 -10.93
CA PRO A 89 -13.53 3.41 -12.14
C PRO A 89 -12.67 2.57 -13.09
N GLU A 90 -11.39 2.90 -13.27
CA GLU A 90 -10.48 2.13 -14.11
C GLU A 90 -10.22 0.74 -13.49
N LEU A 91 -10.07 0.66 -12.18
CA LEU A 91 -9.92 -0.60 -11.47
C LEU A 91 -11.16 -1.47 -11.58
N GLY A 92 -12.36 -0.89 -11.49
CA GLY A 92 -13.62 -1.59 -11.74
C GLY A 92 -13.70 -2.16 -13.16
N SER A 93 -13.27 -1.39 -14.16
CA SER A 93 -13.23 -1.86 -15.56
C SER A 93 -12.23 -3.00 -15.77
N GLU A 94 -11.07 -2.96 -15.08
CA GLU A 94 -10.08 -4.02 -15.15
C GLU A 94 -10.59 -5.30 -14.46
N ILE A 95 -11.26 -5.19 -13.32
CA ILE A 95 -11.90 -6.34 -12.64
C ILE A 95 -12.97 -6.97 -13.54
N ALA A 96 -13.80 -6.16 -14.18
CA ALA A 96 -14.80 -6.65 -15.13
C ALA A 96 -14.14 -7.36 -16.32
N ARG A 97 -13.12 -6.75 -16.93
CA ARG A 97 -12.34 -7.35 -18.02
C ARG A 97 -11.76 -8.70 -17.61
N LEU A 98 -11.16 -8.80 -16.42
CA LEU A 98 -10.60 -10.06 -15.90
C LEU A 98 -11.66 -11.12 -15.61
N GLY A 99 -12.90 -10.73 -15.28
CA GLY A 99 -14.02 -11.63 -15.07
C GLY A 99 -14.47 -12.36 -16.34
N GLU A 100 -14.25 -11.76 -17.52
CA GLU A 100 -14.53 -12.37 -18.83
C GLU A 100 -13.44 -13.35 -19.28
N LEU A 101 -12.24 -13.29 -18.67
CA LEU A 101 -11.14 -14.19 -19.01
C LEU A 101 -11.37 -15.58 -18.39
N PRO A 102 -10.87 -16.65 -19.02
CA PRO A 102 -10.87 -17.97 -18.40
C PRO A 102 -10.19 -17.97 -17.04
N GLU A 103 -10.75 -18.71 -16.07
CA GLU A 103 -10.14 -18.90 -14.75
C GLU A 103 -8.87 -19.75 -14.86
N THR A 104 -7.74 -19.08 -15.07
CA THR A 104 -6.40 -19.65 -14.98
C THR A 104 -5.71 -19.19 -13.69
N PRO A 105 -4.65 -19.87 -13.20
CA PRO A 105 -3.89 -19.39 -12.04
C PRO A 105 -3.41 -17.94 -12.21
N THR A 106 -2.98 -17.58 -13.42
CA THR A 106 -2.59 -16.22 -13.79
C THR A 106 -3.74 -15.23 -13.65
N THR A 107 -4.91 -15.52 -14.24
CA THR A 107 -6.09 -14.65 -14.13
C THR A 107 -6.54 -14.53 -12.67
N GLN A 108 -6.53 -15.63 -11.90
CA GLN A 108 -6.89 -15.63 -10.48
C GLN A 108 -5.96 -14.74 -9.65
N MET A 109 -4.64 -14.77 -9.91
CA MET A 109 -3.67 -13.89 -9.27
C MET A 109 -3.91 -12.42 -9.65
N GLN A 110 -4.13 -12.12 -10.93
CA GLN A 110 -4.42 -10.76 -11.40
C GLN A 110 -5.71 -10.20 -10.78
N THR A 111 -6.78 -10.99 -10.76
CA THR A 111 -8.06 -10.61 -10.14
C THR A 111 -7.91 -10.39 -8.64
N ALA A 112 -7.14 -11.24 -7.94
CA ALA A 112 -6.87 -11.05 -6.52
C ALA A 112 -6.10 -9.74 -6.24
N LEU A 113 -5.11 -9.40 -7.06
CA LEU A 113 -4.37 -8.14 -6.96
C LEU A 113 -5.26 -6.92 -7.21
N ALA A 114 -6.12 -6.98 -8.24
CA ALA A 114 -7.06 -5.90 -8.56
C ALA A 114 -8.10 -5.69 -7.46
N LEU A 115 -8.69 -6.78 -6.94
CA LEU A 115 -9.64 -6.73 -5.83
C LEU A 115 -9.02 -6.15 -4.55
N ALA A 116 -7.78 -6.51 -4.22
CA ALA A 116 -7.12 -5.98 -3.02
C ALA A 116 -6.83 -4.46 -3.10
N GLN A 117 -6.73 -3.92 -4.31
CA GLN A 117 -6.52 -2.49 -4.54
C GLN A 117 -7.79 -1.65 -4.26
N THR A 118 -8.99 -2.25 -4.28
CA THR A 118 -10.25 -1.53 -4.02
C THR A 118 -10.41 -1.09 -2.56
N ARG A 119 -9.67 -1.72 -1.63
CA ARG A 119 -9.79 -1.52 -0.17
C ARG A 119 -11.20 -1.75 0.37
N ASN A 120 -11.97 -2.58 -0.33
CA ASN A 120 -13.28 -3.03 0.12
C ASN A 120 -13.12 -4.38 0.84
N PRO A 121 -13.63 -4.53 2.09
CA PRO A 121 -13.44 -5.76 2.86
C PRO A 121 -14.03 -7.00 2.17
N ALA A 122 -15.14 -6.87 1.44
CA ALA A 122 -15.75 -7.98 0.71
C ALA A 122 -14.86 -8.45 -0.46
N ASP A 123 -14.25 -7.51 -1.17
CA ASP A 123 -13.33 -7.81 -2.28
C ASP A 123 -12.04 -8.45 -1.77
N LEU A 124 -11.56 -8.01 -0.60
CA LEU A 124 -10.37 -8.58 0.04
C LEU A 124 -10.57 -10.06 0.44
N VAL A 125 -11.76 -10.42 0.93
CA VAL A 125 -12.13 -11.83 1.22
C VAL A 125 -12.18 -12.64 -0.08
N ARG A 126 -12.77 -12.09 -1.14
CA ARG A 126 -12.81 -12.73 -2.46
C ARG A 126 -11.39 -12.95 -3.02
N ALA A 127 -10.51 -11.96 -2.87
CA ALA A 127 -9.11 -12.05 -3.27
C ALA A 127 -8.38 -13.18 -2.54
N GLN A 128 -8.56 -13.30 -1.21
CA GLN A 128 -7.98 -14.40 -0.44
C GLN A 128 -8.48 -15.77 -0.92
N GLY A 129 -9.76 -15.89 -1.27
CA GLY A 129 -10.33 -17.11 -1.85
C GLY A 129 -9.67 -17.49 -3.19
N LEU A 130 -9.42 -16.52 -4.07
CA LEU A 130 -8.72 -16.74 -5.34
C LEU A 130 -7.27 -17.18 -5.11
N LEU A 131 -6.55 -16.53 -4.20
CA LEU A 131 -5.19 -16.94 -3.85
C LEU A 131 -5.16 -18.36 -3.27
N GLN A 132 -6.15 -18.73 -2.45
CA GLN A 132 -6.25 -20.08 -1.93
C GLN A 132 -6.45 -21.12 -3.04
N LYS A 133 -7.27 -20.82 -4.06
CA LYS A 133 -7.41 -21.68 -5.25
C LYS A 133 -6.07 -21.89 -5.95
N VAL A 134 -5.27 -20.83 -6.14
CA VAL A 134 -3.93 -20.91 -6.75
C VAL A 134 -2.99 -21.76 -5.90
N ILE A 135 -2.98 -21.56 -4.57
CA ILE A 135 -2.12 -22.29 -3.63
C ILE A 135 -2.39 -23.80 -3.69
N THR A 136 -3.64 -24.22 -3.82
CA THR A 136 -4.02 -25.65 -3.84
C THR A 136 -4.03 -26.26 -5.24
N ASN A 137 -3.78 -25.47 -6.29
CA ASN A 137 -3.82 -25.95 -7.66
C ASN A 137 -2.52 -26.71 -8.00
N PRO A 138 -2.58 -28.01 -8.35
CA PRO A 138 -1.40 -28.83 -8.60
C PRO A 138 -0.82 -28.68 -10.02
N THR A 139 -1.48 -27.94 -10.93
CA THR A 139 -1.05 -27.77 -12.32
C THR A 139 0.31 -27.09 -12.44
N ALA A 140 1.06 -27.42 -13.50
CA ALA A 140 2.41 -26.89 -13.75
C ALA A 140 2.45 -25.35 -13.78
N ASP A 141 1.41 -24.72 -14.33
CA ASP A 141 1.32 -23.26 -14.44
C ASP A 141 1.08 -22.57 -13.08
N ALA A 142 0.47 -23.28 -12.12
CA ALA A 142 0.21 -22.75 -10.78
C ALA A 142 1.44 -22.85 -9.87
N GLN A 143 2.21 -23.94 -9.97
CA GLN A 143 3.39 -24.21 -9.12
C GLN A 143 4.32 -23.01 -8.91
N PRO A 144 4.77 -22.28 -9.96
CA PRO A 144 5.67 -21.15 -9.77
C PRO A 144 5.01 -19.94 -9.08
N LEU A 145 3.68 -19.84 -9.10
CA LEU A 145 2.91 -18.74 -8.47
C LEU A 145 2.57 -19.01 -7.01
N GLN A 146 2.55 -20.28 -6.58
CA GLN A 146 2.13 -20.65 -5.22
C GLN A 146 2.91 -19.94 -4.10
N PRO A 147 4.25 -19.76 -4.16
CA PRO A 147 4.97 -19.03 -3.12
C PRO A 147 4.49 -17.58 -2.99
N LEU A 148 4.30 -16.89 -4.12
CA LEU A 148 3.78 -15.53 -4.14
C LEU A 148 2.35 -15.48 -3.59
N ALA A 149 1.50 -16.43 -3.99
CA ALA A 149 0.12 -16.50 -3.53
C ALA A 149 0.03 -16.68 -2.00
N ARG A 150 0.89 -17.51 -1.39
CA ARG A 150 0.98 -17.67 0.08
C ARG A 150 1.36 -16.36 0.76
N THR A 151 2.38 -15.66 0.25
CA THR A 151 2.82 -14.36 0.79
C THR A 151 1.72 -13.30 0.68
N LEU A 152 1.05 -13.21 -0.48
CA LEU A 152 -0.05 -12.27 -0.69
C LEU A 152 -1.26 -12.59 0.21
N SER A 153 -1.58 -13.86 0.41
CA SER A 153 -2.67 -14.30 1.30
C SER A 153 -2.42 -13.82 2.74
N ALA A 154 -1.20 -14.02 3.26
CA ALA A 154 -0.82 -13.53 4.58
C ALA A 154 -0.90 -11.99 4.67
N ARG A 155 -0.43 -11.27 3.64
CA ARG A 155 -0.50 -9.80 3.58
C ARG A 155 -1.93 -9.29 3.54
N PHE A 156 -2.83 -9.94 2.79
CA PHE A 156 -4.24 -9.55 2.74
C PHE A 156 -4.96 -9.88 4.04
N ALA A 157 -4.61 -10.96 4.73
CA ALA A 157 -5.15 -11.21 6.07
C ALA A 157 -4.78 -10.09 7.05
N GLU A 158 -3.54 -9.62 7.00
CA GLU A 158 -3.09 -8.49 7.82
C GLU A 158 -3.76 -7.16 7.42
N GLN A 159 -3.93 -6.93 6.12
CA GLN A 159 -4.66 -5.75 5.64
C GLN A 159 -6.04 -5.65 6.28
N ARG A 160 -6.77 -6.77 6.31
CA ARG A 160 -8.11 -6.82 6.88
C ARG A 160 -8.12 -6.46 8.36
N ARG A 161 -7.17 -7.00 9.13
CA ARG A 161 -7.05 -6.70 10.56
C ARG A 161 -6.81 -5.22 10.82
N VAL A 162 -5.92 -4.61 10.04
CA VAL A 162 -5.62 -3.17 10.15
C VAL A 162 -6.85 -2.31 9.78
N GLU A 163 -7.58 -2.68 8.73
CA GLU A 163 -8.82 -2.00 8.33
C GLU A 163 -9.91 -2.12 9.41
N GLU A 164 -10.12 -3.32 9.96
CA GLU A 164 -11.06 -3.57 11.06
C GLU A 164 -10.72 -2.76 12.33
N ASP A 165 -9.44 -2.68 12.70
CA ASP A 165 -9.01 -1.92 13.87
C ASP A 165 -9.10 -0.40 13.64
N ARG A 166 -8.85 0.06 12.41
CA ARG A 166 -9.10 1.45 12.04
C ARG A 166 -10.57 1.81 12.22
N ASP A 167 -11.49 0.96 11.76
CA ASP A 167 -12.93 1.22 11.88
C ASP A 167 -13.38 1.28 13.35
N LYS A 168 -12.85 0.39 14.20
CA LYS A 168 -13.08 0.45 15.66
C LYS A 168 -12.58 1.76 16.26
N GLN A 169 -11.39 2.22 15.86
CA GLN A 169 -10.83 3.50 16.33
C GLN A 169 -11.68 4.69 15.89
N VAL A 170 -12.14 4.72 14.64
CA VAL A 170 -13.04 5.76 14.12
C VAL A 170 -14.35 5.79 14.91
N GLN A 171 -14.92 4.62 15.23
CA GLN A 171 -16.13 4.53 16.03
C GLN A 171 -15.90 5.04 17.46
N ALA A 172 -14.81 4.63 18.11
CA ALA A 172 -14.45 5.10 19.44
C ALA A 172 -14.25 6.62 19.49
N LEU A 173 -13.63 7.21 18.46
CA LEU A 173 -13.47 8.68 18.36
C LEU A 173 -14.81 9.40 18.24
N ARG A 174 -15.75 8.87 17.45
CA ARG A 174 -17.10 9.45 17.32
C ARG A 174 -17.87 9.41 18.64
N ASP A 175 -17.78 8.30 19.37
CA ASP A 175 -18.46 8.15 20.65
C ASP A 175 -17.81 9.02 21.74
N ALA A 176 -16.49 9.17 21.73
CA ALA A 176 -15.79 10.12 22.59
C ALA A 176 -16.21 11.56 22.30
N GLN A 177 -16.32 11.96 21.02
CA GLN A 177 -16.78 13.29 20.63
C GLN A 177 -18.21 13.57 21.12
N ARG A 178 -19.14 12.62 20.93
CA ARG A 178 -20.52 12.75 21.46
C ARG A 178 -20.54 12.96 22.96
N ARG A 179 -19.65 12.28 23.70
CA ARG A 179 -19.55 12.42 25.15
C ARG A 179 -18.99 13.80 25.54
N ILE A 180 -18.05 14.34 24.77
CA ILE A 180 -17.55 15.72 24.94
C ILE A 180 -18.69 16.72 24.73
N ASP A 181 -19.46 16.56 23.65
CA ASP A 181 -20.58 17.46 23.34
C ASP A 181 -21.63 17.43 24.47
N GLN A 182 -21.99 16.23 24.96
CA GLN A 182 -22.89 16.08 26.12
C GLN A 182 -22.36 16.74 27.40
N LEU A 183 -21.04 16.70 27.62
CA LEU A 183 -20.43 17.36 28.78
C LEU A 183 -20.41 18.88 28.61
N ASN A 184 -20.17 19.38 27.40
CA ASN A 184 -20.25 20.80 27.10
C ASN A 184 -21.67 21.35 27.28
N ASP A 185 -22.69 20.63 26.81
CA ASP A 185 -24.10 21.00 27.01
C ASP A 185 -24.44 21.10 28.50
N ARG A 186 -23.94 20.17 29.32
CA ARG A 186 -24.11 20.21 30.78
C ARG A 186 -23.41 21.41 31.41
N ILE A 187 -22.18 21.71 31.00
CA ILE A 187 -21.45 22.89 31.49
C ILE A 187 -22.19 24.16 31.11
N GLU A 188 -22.72 24.25 29.89
CA GLU A 188 -23.49 25.40 29.45
C GLU A 188 -24.81 25.55 30.22
N ALA A 189 -25.52 24.45 30.47
CA ALA A 189 -26.72 24.44 31.30
C ALA A 189 -26.42 24.92 32.73
N LEU A 190 -25.32 24.46 33.34
CA LEU A 190 -24.88 24.93 34.66
C LEU A 190 -24.54 26.42 34.65
N ARG A 191 -23.82 26.91 33.61
CA ARG A 191 -23.53 28.34 33.45
C ARG A 191 -24.79 29.19 33.25
N ALA A 192 -25.83 28.65 32.62
CA ALA A 192 -27.11 29.35 32.48
C ALA A 192 -27.83 29.48 33.83
N ILE A 193 -27.77 28.43 34.65
CA ILE A 193 -28.28 28.45 36.03
C ILE A 193 -27.53 29.51 36.85
N GLU A 194 -26.19 29.51 36.82
CA GLU A 194 -25.37 30.52 37.53
C GLU A 194 -25.73 31.96 37.11
N ARG A 195 -25.93 32.21 35.81
CA ARG A 195 -26.37 33.51 35.31
C ARG A 195 -27.76 33.91 35.81
N SER A 196 -28.67 32.94 35.98
CA SER A 196 -30.00 33.22 36.52
C SER A 196 -29.98 33.59 38.01
N PHE A 197 -29.03 33.05 38.79
CA PHE A 197 -28.83 33.43 40.19
C PHE A 197 -28.11 34.77 40.36
N ALA A 198 -27.19 35.12 39.46
CA ALA A 198 -26.44 36.38 39.54
C ALA A 198 -27.21 37.61 39.04
N ARG A 199 -28.35 37.43 38.34
CA ARG A 199 -29.20 38.53 37.88
C ARG A 199 -30.15 38.95 39.01
N PRO A 200 -30.11 40.20 39.50
CA PRO A 200 -31.15 40.70 40.39
C PRO A 200 -32.50 40.61 39.70
N THR A 201 -33.52 40.17 40.41
CA THR A 201 -34.93 40.23 40.01
C THR A 201 -35.31 41.70 39.80
N ASN A 202 -35.01 42.26 38.63
CA ASN A 202 -35.73 43.43 38.15
C ASN A 202 -37.15 42.94 37.86
N PRO A 203 -38.17 43.43 38.57
CA PRO A 203 -39.55 43.08 38.24
C PRO A 203 -39.79 43.45 36.77
N PRO A 204 -40.60 42.67 36.04
CA PRO A 204 -40.99 43.07 34.69
C PRO A 204 -41.58 44.47 34.76
N ALA A 205 -41.05 45.39 33.96
CA ALA A 205 -41.70 46.67 33.75
C ALA A 205 -43.15 46.38 33.34
N ALA A 206 -44.09 46.88 34.13
CA ALA A 206 -45.51 46.67 33.92
C ALA A 206 -45.88 46.98 32.46
N PRO A 207 -46.76 46.20 31.80
CA PRO A 207 -47.18 46.49 30.45
C PRO A 207 -47.80 47.88 30.42
N ALA A 208 -47.21 48.79 29.65
CA ALA A 208 -47.77 50.11 29.41
C ALA A 208 -49.18 49.93 28.84
N ALA A 209 -50.18 50.39 29.58
CA ALA A 209 -51.57 50.34 29.16
C ALA A 209 -51.72 51.08 27.81
N HIS A 210 -52.12 50.37 26.77
CA HIS A 210 -52.55 50.99 25.53
C HIS A 210 -53.89 51.72 25.77
N PRO A 211 -53.99 53.02 25.47
CA PRO A 211 -55.26 53.74 25.61
C PRO A 211 -56.27 53.22 24.56
N LYS A 212 -57.49 52.95 25.02
CA LYS A 212 -58.65 52.61 24.18
C LYS A 212 -58.95 53.76 23.20
N PRO A 213 -59.25 53.49 21.92
CA PRO A 213 -59.76 54.52 21.03
C PRO A 213 -61.18 54.92 21.45
N ALA A 214 -61.41 56.22 21.57
CA ALA A 214 -62.74 56.79 21.68
C ALA A 214 -63.49 56.67 20.35
N GLN A 215 -64.81 56.57 20.47
CA GLN A 215 -65.80 56.37 19.41
C GLN A 215 -65.74 57.41 18.30
#